data_AF-A0A941UI58-F1
#
_entry.id   AF-A0A941UI58-F1
#
_cell.length_a   1.000
_cell.length_b   1.000
_cell.length_c   1.000
_cell.angle_alpha   90.00
_cell.angle_beta   90.00
_cell.angle_gamma   90.00
#
_symmetry.space_group_name_H-M   'P 1'
#
loop_
_entity.id
_entity.type
_entity.pdbx_description
1 polymer ?
#
loop_
_entity_poly.entity_id
_entity_poly.type
_entity_poly.pdbx_seq_one_letter_code
_entity_poly.pdbx_strand_id
1 'polypeptide(L)'
;MGVHGNLLRKQVTSEIKKRRLIFFTLTLLGILYLTITIIFSDMGLIRYFELRKTKASLEAQVKEMEQGNEKLRSQLKSIKEDPFIKEKHAREDYGLAKPDELIFQYDR
;
A
#
# COMPACT_ATOMS: atom_id res chain seq x y z
N MET A 1 -43.06 50.10 -42.81
CA MET A 1 -43.30 49.20 -41.66
C MET A 1 -42.33 48.00 -41.55
N GLY A 2 -41.14 48.00 -42.20
CA GLY A 2 -40.24 46.82 -42.23
C GLY A 2 -39.07 46.80 -41.23
N VAL A 3 -38.75 47.92 -40.57
CA VAL A 3 -37.52 48.06 -39.76
C VAL A 3 -37.67 47.48 -38.34
N HIS A 4 -38.84 47.60 -37.73
CA HIS A 4 -39.10 47.13 -36.36
C HIS A 4 -39.07 45.60 -36.20
N GLY A 5 -39.53 44.85 -37.21
CA GLY A 5 -39.52 43.38 -37.17
C GLY A 5 -38.11 42.76 -37.14
N ASN A 6 -37.11 43.48 -37.64
CA ASN A 6 -35.73 42.99 -37.71
C ASN A 6 -34.98 43.11 -36.37
N LEU A 7 -35.31 44.13 -35.57
CA LEU A 7 -34.73 44.36 -34.24
C LEU A 7 -35.23 43.32 -33.22
N LEU A 8 -36.52 42.99 -33.26
CA LEU A 8 -37.12 41.97 -32.39
C LEU A 8 -36.52 40.58 -32.64
N ARG A 9 -36.29 40.21 -33.91
CA ARG A 9 -35.63 38.93 -34.27
C ARG A 9 -34.18 38.88 -33.78
N LYS A 10 -33.44 39.99 -33.88
CA LYS A 10 -32.08 40.09 -33.32
C LYS A 10 -32.06 39.97 -31.79
N GLN A 11 -33.03 40.58 -31.11
CA GLN A 11 -33.15 40.47 -29.65
C GLN A 11 -33.48 39.05 -29.18
N VAL A 12 -34.44 38.39 -29.82
CA VAL A 12 -34.81 36.99 -29.50
C VAL A 12 -33.61 36.05 -29.70
N THR A 13 -32.88 36.20 -30.80
CA THR A 13 -31.69 35.35 -31.05
C THR A 13 -30.54 35.63 -30.08
N SER A 14 -30.34 36.87 -29.62
CA SER A 14 -29.35 37.18 -28.59
C SER A 14 -29.71 36.60 -27.22
N GLU A 15 -30.98 36.66 -26.83
CA GLU A 15 -31.44 36.10 -25.55
C GLU A 15 -31.39 34.56 -25.55
N ILE A 16 -31.70 33.92 -26.67
CA ILE A 16 -31.52 32.47 -26.83
C ILE A 16 -30.04 32.07 -26.73
N LYS A 17 -29.12 32.85 -27.34
CA LYS A 17 -27.68 32.59 -27.25
C LYS A 17 -27.15 32.76 -25.82
N LYS A 18 -27.57 33.81 -25.10
CA LYS A 18 -27.21 34.01 -23.68
C LYS A 18 -27.69 32.87 -22.81
N ARG A 19 -28.98 32.49 -22.93
CA ARG A 19 -29.56 31.38 -22.14
C ARG A 19 -28.84 30.06 -22.42
N ARG A 20 -28.49 29.80 -23.69
CA ARG A 20 -27.71 28.63 -24.09
C ARG A 20 -26.29 28.66 -23.50
N LEU A 21 -25.62 29.80 -23.52
CA LEU A 21 -24.30 29.97 -22.91
C LEU A 21 -24.35 29.70 -21.41
N ILE A 22 -25.32 30.26 -20.69
CA ILE A 22 -25.53 30.05 -19.24
C ILE A 22 -25.79 28.57 -18.94
N PHE A 23 -26.60 27.88 -19.77
CA PHE A 23 -26.82 26.45 -19.62
C PHE A 23 -25.52 25.65 -19.79
N PHE A 24 -24.72 25.97 -20.81
CA PHE A 24 -23.45 25.28 -21.06
C PHE A 24 -22.44 25.54 -19.95
N THR A 25 -22.32 26.78 -19.45
CA THR A 25 -21.39 27.09 -18.36
C THR A 25 -21.80 26.41 -17.06
N LEU A 26 -23.09 26.39 -16.73
CA LEU A 26 -23.60 25.65 -15.56
C LEU A 26 -23.37 24.15 -15.69
N THR A 27 -23.63 23.58 -16.86
CA THR A 27 -23.39 22.15 -17.12
C THR A 27 -21.90 21.82 -16.99
N LEU A 28 -21.03 22.65 -17.56
CA LEU A 28 -19.59 22.47 -17.48
C LEU A 28 -19.08 22.55 -16.03
N LEU A 29 -19.56 23.53 -15.25
CA LEU A 29 -19.24 23.66 -13.83
C LEU A 29 -19.73 22.45 -13.02
N GLY A 30 -20.93 21.95 -13.31
CA GLY A 30 -21.46 20.75 -12.67
C GLY A 30 -20.62 19.50 -12.95
N ILE A 31 -20.22 19.31 -14.21
CA ILE A 31 -19.33 18.20 -14.59
C ILE A 31 -17.97 18.34 -13.90
N LEU A 32 -17.39 19.55 -13.89
CA LEU A 32 -16.11 19.81 -13.25
C LEU A 32 -16.15 19.55 -11.74
N TYR A 33 -17.24 19.96 -11.08
CA TYR A 33 -17.45 19.68 -9.66
C TYR A 33 -17.48 18.18 -9.40
N LEU A 34 -18.28 17.43 -10.17
CA LEU A 34 -18.39 15.98 -10.02
C LEU A 34 -17.05 15.27 -10.27
N THR A 35 -16.28 15.67 -11.29
CA THR A 35 -14.98 15.05 -11.57
C THR A 35 -13.99 15.30 -10.44
N ILE A 36 -13.93 16.53 -9.90
CA ILE A 36 -13.10 16.86 -8.75
C ILE A 36 -13.52 16.02 -7.54
N THR A 37 -14.82 15.94 -7.24
CA THR A 37 -15.30 15.14 -6.11
C THR A 37 -14.97 13.66 -6.28
N ILE A 38 -15.13 13.07 -7.47
CA ILE A 38 -14.78 11.66 -7.71
C ILE A 38 -13.29 11.40 -7.56
N ILE A 39 -12.43 12.32 -8.01
CA ILE A 39 -10.97 12.16 -7.94
C ILE A 39 -10.46 12.36 -6.50
N PHE A 40 -10.97 13.36 -5.79
CA PHE A 40 -10.51 13.78 -4.46
C PHE A 40 -11.35 13.26 -3.28
N SER A 41 -12.41 12.49 -3.52
CA SER A 41 -13.18 11.85 -2.45
C SER A 41 -12.35 10.80 -1.72
N ASP A 42 -12.77 10.47 -0.49
CA ASP A 42 -12.20 9.41 0.34
C ASP A 42 -12.18 8.02 -0.31
N MET A 43 -13.02 7.77 -1.33
CA MET A 43 -12.98 6.56 -2.17
C MET A 43 -12.48 6.84 -3.59
N GLY A 44 -11.79 7.96 -3.79
CA GLY A 44 -11.28 8.38 -5.08
C GLY A 44 -10.12 7.54 -5.60
N LEU A 45 -9.77 7.79 -6.86
CA LEU A 45 -8.72 7.06 -7.58
C LEU A 45 -7.36 7.16 -6.89
N ILE A 46 -7.06 8.30 -6.24
CA ILE A 46 -5.79 8.53 -5.53
C ILE A 46 -5.62 7.49 -4.42
N ARG A 47 -6.64 7.31 -3.58
CA ARG A 47 -6.61 6.36 -2.47
C ARG A 47 -6.52 4.92 -2.96
N TYR A 48 -7.15 4.59 -4.08
CA TYR A 48 -7.00 3.27 -4.69
C TYR A 48 -5.53 2.98 -5.07
N PHE A 49 -4.83 3.95 -5.67
CA PHE A 49 -3.42 3.79 -6.00
C PHE A 49 -2.53 3.65 -4.75
N GLU A 50 -2.79 4.40 -3.70
CA GLU A 50 -2.08 4.27 -2.42
C GLU A 50 -2.32 2.89 -1.79
N LEU A 51 -3.58 2.46 -1.67
CA LEU A 51 -3.91 1.13 -1.13
C LEU A 51 -3.25 0.01 -1.93
N ARG A 52 -3.21 0.13 -3.27
CA ARG A 52 -2.55 -0.87 -4.12
C ARG A 52 -1.04 -0.95 -3.85
N LYS A 53 -0.38 0.21 -3.67
CA LYS A 53 1.05 0.26 -3.31
C LYS A 53 1.29 -0.32 -1.92
N THR A 54 0.47 0.05 -0.93
CA THR A 54 0.57 -0.45 0.44
C THR A 54 0.36 -1.96 0.49
N LYS A 55 -0.63 -2.49 -0.24
CA LYS A 55 -0.86 -3.92 -0.38
C LYS A 55 0.37 -4.64 -0.95
N ALA A 56 0.93 -4.14 -2.05
CA ALA A 56 2.12 -4.75 -2.67
C ALA A 56 3.34 -4.73 -1.73
N SER A 57 3.52 -3.65 -0.96
CA SER A 57 4.59 -3.55 0.05
C SER A 57 4.40 -4.54 1.20
N LEU A 58 3.16 -4.69 1.70
CA LEU A 58 2.85 -5.66 2.75
C LEU A 58 3.06 -7.10 2.27
N GLU A 59 2.63 -7.43 1.05
CA GLU A 59 2.85 -8.74 0.46
C GLU A 59 4.35 -9.07 0.31
N ALA A 60 5.16 -8.08 -0.08
CA ALA A 60 6.61 -8.24 -0.14
C ALA A 60 7.24 -8.49 1.24
N GLN A 61 6.82 -7.74 2.27
CA GLN A 61 7.29 -7.91 3.64
C GLN A 61 6.89 -9.27 4.23
N VAL A 62 5.67 -9.73 3.97
CA VAL A 62 5.22 -11.07 4.39
C VAL A 62 6.10 -12.13 3.75
N LYS A 63 6.35 -12.03 2.44
CA LYS A 63 7.21 -12.98 1.73
C LYS A 63 8.65 -13.00 2.27
N GLU A 64 9.21 -11.84 2.59
CA GLU A 64 10.53 -11.73 3.20
C GLU A 64 10.57 -12.37 4.59
N MET A 65 9.56 -12.12 5.42
CA MET A 65 9.41 -12.75 6.74
C MET A 65 9.24 -14.26 6.65
N GLU A 66 8.48 -14.77 5.68
CA GLU A 66 8.31 -16.19 5.45
C GLU A 66 9.62 -16.86 5.06
N GLN A 67 10.38 -16.26 4.13
CA GLN A 67 11.71 -16.76 3.75
C GLN A 67 12.70 -16.75 4.93
N GLY A 68 12.67 -15.69 5.75
CA GLY A 68 13.45 -15.60 6.98
C GLY A 68 13.07 -16.71 7.97
N ASN A 69 11.78 -16.94 8.18
CA ASN A 69 11.27 -18.00 9.04
C ASN A 69 11.65 -19.40 8.55
N GLU A 70 11.57 -19.66 7.25
CA GLU A 70 12.01 -20.93 6.67
C GLU A 70 13.49 -21.18 6.88
N LYS A 71 14.33 -20.15 6.68
CA LYS A 71 15.78 -20.23 6.95
C LYS A 71 16.08 -20.47 8.43
N LEU A 72 15.40 -19.77 9.33
CA LEU A 72 15.57 -19.98 10.77
C LEU A 72 15.12 -21.37 11.19
N ARG A 73 14.01 -21.88 10.62
CA ARG A 73 13.52 -23.24 10.88
C ARG A 73 14.48 -24.31 10.36
N SER A 74 15.08 -24.11 9.20
CA SER A 74 16.08 -25.05 8.67
C SER A 74 17.35 -25.07 9.54
N GLN A 75 17.81 -23.91 10.00
CA GLN A 75 18.91 -23.79 10.97
C GLN A 75 18.57 -24.46 12.30
N LEU A 76 17.36 -24.25 12.82
CA LEU A 76 16.91 -24.88 14.07
C LEU A 76 16.85 -26.41 13.91
N LYS A 77 16.41 -26.90 12.75
CA LYS A 77 16.38 -28.32 12.43
C LYS A 77 17.78 -28.91 12.39
N SER A 78 18.74 -28.26 11.72
CA SER A 78 20.13 -28.72 11.71
C SER A 78 20.77 -28.74 13.10
N ILE A 79 20.45 -27.75 13.96
CA ILE A 79 20.94 -27.72 15.34
C ILE A 79 20.27 -28.81 16.22
N LYS A 80 18.97 -29.07 16.01
CA LYS A 80 18.24 -30.08 16.79
C LYS A 80 18.60 -31.52 16.42
N GLU A 81 18.81 -31.77 15.13
CA GLU A 81 19.07 -33.09 14.58
C GLU A 81 20.51 -33.55 14.82
N ASP A 82 21.47 -32.63 15.00
CA ASP A 82 22.85 -32.98 15.30
C ASP A 82 23.08 -33.09 16.82
N PRO A 83 23.24 -34.31 17.38
CA PRO A 83 23.53 -34.50 18.80
C PRO A 83 24.85 -33.83 19.20
N PHE A 84 25.80 -33.74 18.28
CA PHE A 84 27.12 -33.16 18.52
C PHE A 84 27.04 -31.67 18.84
N ILE A 85 26.17 -30.92 18.15
CA ILE A 85 26.00 -29.47 18.39
C ILE A 85 25.38 -29.21 19.77
N LYS A 86 24.43 -30.05 20.17
CA LYS A 86 23.77 -29.97 21.48
C LYS A 86 24.73 -30.29 22.62
N GLU A 87 25.56 -31.32 22.44
CA GLU A 87 26.61 -31.71 23.38
C GLU A 87 27.72 -30.66 23.45
N LYS A 88 28.13 -30.10 22.31
CA LYS A 88 29.10 -29.01 22.24
C LYS A 88 28.62 -27.76 22.98
N HIS A 89 27.38 -27.32 22.75
CA HIS A 89 26.80 -26.17 23.45
C HIS A 89 26.69 -26.41 24.97
N ALA A 90 26.32 -27.63 25.38
CA ALA A 90 26.28 -28.00 26.80
C ALA A 90 27.68 -27.99 27.45
N ARG A 91 28.72 -28.43 26.73
CA ARG A 91 30.11 -28.45 27.21
C ARG A 91 30.75 -27.07 27.24
N GLU A 92 30.56 -26.25 26.19
CA GLU A 92 31.23 -24.94 26.05
C GLU A 92 30.55 -23.86 26.90
N ASP A 93 29.21 -23.74 26.85
CA ASP A 93 28.51 -22.62 27.49
C ASP A 93 28.07 -22.94 28.92
N TYR A 94 27.87 -24.21 29.24
CA TYR A 94 27.39 -24.65 30.56
C TYR A 94 28.41 -25.52 31.31
N GLY A 95 29.56 -25.85 30.70
CA GLY A 95 30.59 -26.67 31.33
C GLY A 95 30.11 -28.08 31.73
N LEU A 96 29.03 -28.57 31.13
CA LEU A 96 28.43 -29.85 31.48
C LEU A 96 29.23 -31.02 30.88
N ALA A 97 29.43 -32.07 31.67
CA ALA A 97 30.06 -33.32 31.25
C ALA A 97 29.17 -34.51 31.62
N LYS A 98 29.38 -35.65 30.95
CA LYS A 98 28.62 -36.87 31.30
C LYS A 98 29.05 -37.40 32.68
N PRO A 99 28.23 -38.24 33.34
CA PRO A 99 28.53 -38.75 34.68
C PRO A 99 29.87 -39.49 34.81
N ASP A 100 30.41 -39.97 33.69
CA ASP A 100 31.68 -40.69 33.55
C ASP A 100 32.86 -39.82 33.11
N GLU A 101 32.69 -38.50 33.01
CA GLU A 101 33.71 -37.56 32.51
C GLU A 101 34.20 -36.58 33.59
N LEU A 102 35.48 -36.19 33.51
CA LEU A 102 36.12 -35.24 34.42
C LEU A 102 36.30 -33.87 33.74
N ILE A 103 35.82 -32.81 34.39
CA ILE A 103 35.98 -31.43 33.92
C ILE A 103 37.26 -30.83 34.52
N PHE A 104 38.20 -30.43 33.66
CA PHE A 104 39.43 -29.74 34.08
C PHE A 104 39.24 -28.23 33.90
N GLN A 105 39.04 -27.50 35.00
CA GLN A 105 39.10 -26.03 35.00
C GLN A 105 40.50 -25.61 35.46
N TYR A 106 41.18 -24.85 34.61
CA TYR A 106 42.45 -24.23 34.96
C TYR A 106 42.15 -22.82 35.47
N ASP A 107 42.51 -22.55 36.72
CA ASP A 107 42.51 -21.18 37.25
C ASP A 107 43.62 -20.40 36.51
N ARG A 108 43.32 -19.18 36.06
CA ARG A 108 44.26 -18.38 35.28
C ARG A 108 45.31 -17.72 36.16
#